data_AF-A0A3Q9G2N6-F1
#
_entry.id   AF-A0A3Q9G2N6-F1
#
_cell.length_a   1.000
_cell.length_b   1.000
_cell.length_c   1.000
_cell.angle_alpha   90.00
_cell.angle_beta   90.00
_cell.angle_gamma   90.00
#
_symmetry.space_group_name_H-M   'P 1'
#
loop_
_entity.id
_entity.type
_entity.pdbx_description
1 polymer ?
#
loop_
_entity_poly.entity_id
_entity_poly.type
_entity_poly.pdbx_seq_one_letter_code
_entity_poly.pdbx_strand_id
1 'polypeptide(L)'
;MTRRTGLSTPGFALSIAIGIAIFILAMVVVGTRIDTGPPELPTPGADEVHRQEAADSYYLLAEASDEAAAGDTESDPSQLASVASDHLDAVGGLWVPWPDGAPDGAENPPPPAATTDDLTVLLEDAITATQAALESGDPSDSPLYASILIRLQVAHDDIATAPEGEEPTGGISAEPLTSAQVAELASETSLVELDRARQWLEAATPHLEAPDRALARIADLNDYTSEILDAGMDDIREPFAPLPDWFLEDPSAQTAAQLEADAYRLVARELFSYIPTATMSMNSQIAVTSLEFLTPSMRAEMGSFPLLEVAP
;
A
#
# COMPACT_ATOMS: atom_id res chain seq x y z
N MET A 1 71.98 52.79 39.94
CA MET A 1 70.71 53.39 39.52
C MET A 1 70.02 52.45 38.55
N THR A 2 69.09 51.63 39.03
CA THR A 2 68.37 50.61 38.26
C THR A 2 67.01 51.19 37.83
N ARG A 3 66.83 51.49 36.54
CA ARG A 3 65.53 51.93 36.01
C ARG A 3 64.57 50.73 35.98
N ARG A 4 63.55 50.74 36.85
CA ARG A 4 62.36 49.88 36.69
C ARG A 4 61.51 50.48 35.57
N THR A 5 61.51 49.84 34.40
CA THR A 5 60.52 50.05 33.34
C THR A 5 59.21 49.38 33.77
N GLY A 6 58.28 50.16 34.31
CA GLY A 6 56.91 49.72 34.50
C GLY A 6 56.26 49.49 33.13
N LEU A 7 55.68 48.32 32.90
CA LEU A 7 54.83 48.08 31.73
C LEU A 7 53.71 49.12 31.73
N SER A 8 53.65 49.94 30.68
CA SER A 8 52.56 50.88 30.47
C SER A 8 51.24 50.12 30.31
N THR A 9 50.19 50.60 30.97
CA THR A 9 48.79 50.13 30.90
C THR A 9 48.31 49.66 29.51
N PRO A 10 48.64 50.31 28.37
CA PRO A 10 48.28 49.81 27.03
C PRO A 10 48.96 48.50 26.63
N GLY A 11 50.19 48.23 27.10
CA GLY A 11 50.90 46.97 26.82
C GLY A 11 50.30 45.78 27.57
N PHE A 12 49.76 46.01 28.77
CA PHE A 12 49.03 45.00 29.53
C PHE A 12 47.70 44.66 28.86
N ALA A 13 46.93 45.66 28.42
CA ALA A 13 45.67 45.47 27.69
C ALA A 13 45.86 44.70 26.37
N LEU A 14 46.93 45.01 25.63
CA LEU A 14 47.26 44.30 24.38
C LEU A 14 47.63 42.83 24.64
N SER A 15 48.38 42.56 25.71
CA SER A 15 48.77 41.18 26.07
C SER A 15 47.57 40.32 26.47
N ILE A 16 46.58 40.90 27.17
CA ILE A 16 45.32 40.21 27.52
C ILE A 16 44.50 39.91 26.26
N ALA A 17 44.36 40.89 25.36
CA ALA A 17 43.60 40.71 24.12
C ALA A 17 44.18 39.60 23.23
N ILE A 18 45.51 39.54 23.11
CA ILE A 18 46.21 38.48 22.37
C ILE A 18 46.01 37.12 23.06
N GLY A 19 46.09 37.06 24.40
CA GLY A 19 45.84 35.82 25.15
C GLY A 19 44.43 35.28 24.95
N ILE A 20 43.41 36.15 24.97
CA ILE A 20 42.01 35.78 24.72
C ILE A 20 41.84 35.29 23.28
N ALA A 21 42.41 35.98 22.29
CA ALA A 21 42.31 35.58 20.89
C ALA A 21 42.95 34.21 20.62
N ILE A 22 44.11 33.93 21.23
CA ILE A 22 44.78 32.62 21.13
C ILE A 22 43.95 31.54 21.83
N PHE A 23 43.34 31.85 22.99
CA PHE A 23 42.48 30.91 23.71
C PHE A 23 41.20 30.58 22.91
N ILE A 24 40.54 31.57 22.32
CA ILE A 24 39.38 31.36 21.45
C ILE A 24 39.78 30.54 20.20
N LEU A 25 40.90 30.87 19.56
CA LEU A 25 41.41 30.11 18.42
C LEU A 25 41.75 28.67 18.80
N ALA A 26 42.33 28.45 19.99
CA ALA A 26 42.59 27.12 20.52
C ALA A 26 41.29 26.37 20.81
N MET A 27 40.25 27.02 21.35
CA MET A 27 38.94 26.38 21.55
C MET A 27 38.28 25.99 20.20
N VAL A 28 38.40 26.82 19.17
CA VAL A 28 37.89 26.51 17.82
C VAL A 28 38.68 25.37 17.16
N VAL A 29 40.01 25.38 17.26
CA VAL A 29 40.89 24.36 16.64
C VAL A 29 40.86 23.03 17.39
N VAL A 30 40.69 23.05 18.72
CA VAL A 30 40.54 21.85 19.55
C VAL A 30 39.11 21.28 19.46
N GLY A 31 38.22 21.95 18.72
CA GLY A 31 36.84 21.49 18.55
C GLY A 31 36.16 21.41 19.90
N THR A 32 36.12 22.53 20.63
CA THR A 32 35.26 22.61 21.81
C THR A 32 33.83 22.51 21.31
N ARG A 33 33.35 21.26 21.23
CA ARG A 33 31.94 20.89 21.16
C ARG A 33 31.29 21.70 22.26
N ILE A 34 30.57 22.75 21.88
CA ILE A 34 29.49 23.25 22.72
C ILE A 34 28.57 22.04 22.79
N ASP A 35 28.50 21.42 23.96
CA ASP A 35 27.73 20.22 24.27
C ASP A 35 26.25 20.50 23.95
N THR A 36 25.85 20.32 22.70
CA THR A 36 24.45 20.46 22.27
C THR A 36 23.67 19.15 22.46
N GLY A 37 24.22 18.19 23.21
CA GLY A 37 23.69 16.83 23.29
C GLY A 37 23.89 16.05 21.99
N PRO A 38 23.45 14.79 21.95
CA PRO A 38 23.34 14.04 20.69
C PRO A 38 22.49 14.85 19.69
N PRO A 39 22.81 14.80 18.39
CA PRO A 39 21.96 15.43 17.39
C PRO A 39 20.54 14.85 17.46
N GLU A 40 19.54 15.72 17.28
CA GLU A 40 18.14 15.30 17.22
C GLU A 40 17.93 14.33 16.04
N LEU A 41 16.98 13.40 16.21
CA LEU A 41 16.57 12.51 15.13
C LEU A 41 16.03 13.35 13.96
N PRO A 42 16.46 13.09 12.72
CA PRO A 42 15.84 13.73 11.56
C PRO A 42 14.34 13.41 11.56
N THR A 43 13.52 14.42 11.29
CA THR A 43 12.07 14.22 11.15
C THR A 43 11.78 13.71 9.74
N PRO A 44 11.08 12.57 9.56
CA PRO A 44 10.65 12.12 8.24
C PRO A 44 9.73 13.15 7.58
N GLY A 45 9.72 13.17 6.23
CA GLY A 45 8.75 13.96 5.47
C GLY A 45 7.32 13.44 5.67
N ALA A 46 6.31 14.21 5.27
CA ALA A 46 4.91 13.81 5.46
C ALA A 46 4.58 12.48 4.75
N ASP A 47 5.01 12.32 3.48
CA ASP A 47 4.77 11.10 2.71
C ASP A 47 5.51 9.89 3.31
N GLU A 48 6.70 10.14 3.88
CA GLU A 48 7.52 9.14 4.54
C GLU A 48 6.89 8.62 5.84
N VAL A 49 6.10 9.44 6.54
CA VAL A 49 5.38 9.00 7.76
C VAL A 49 4.43 7.87 7.41
N HIS A 50 3.60 8.02 6.37
CA HIS A 50 2.63 6.99 6.01
C HIS A 50 3.29 5.74 5.41
N ARG A 51 4.35 5.90 4.60
CA ARG A 51 5.17 4.77 4.13
C ARG A 51 5.75 4.00 5.32
N GLN A 52 6.26 4.71 6.32
CA GLN A 52 6.86 4.09 7.51
C GLN A 52 5.82 3.41 8.40
N GLU A 53 4.64 4.02 8.60
CA GLU A 53 3.54 3.39 9.35
C GLU A 53 3.14 2.05 8.72
N ALA A 54 3.02 1.99 7.38
CA ALA A 54 2.75 0.73 6.67
C ALA A 54 3.91 -0.27 6.83
N ALA A 55 5.16 0.17 6.67
CA ALA A 55 6.35 -0.67 6.84
C ALA A 55 6.45 -1.25 8.27
N ASP A 56 6.16 -0.45 9.30
CA ASP A 56 6.13 -0.91 10.69
C ASP A 56 5.09 -2.03 10.86
N SER A 57 3.87 -1.85 10.34
CA SER A 57 2.84 -2.90 10.41
C SER A 57 3.23 -4.18 9.66
N TYR A 58 3.87 -4.09 8.49
CA TYR A 58 4.34 -5.27 7.75
C TYR A 58 5.45 -6.01 8.49
N TYR A 59 6.40 -5.26 9.08
CA TYR A 59 7.45 -5.83 9.90
C TYR A 59 6.87 -6.60 11.10
N LEU A 60 5.96 -5.99 11.85
CA LEU A 60 5.33 -6.61 13.01
C LEU A 60 4.51 -7.85 12.62
N LEU A 61 3.78 -7.80 11.52
CA LEU A 61 3.02 -8.94 11.01
C LEU A 61 3.94 -10.09 10.57
N ALA A 62 5.06 -9.79 9.90
CA ALA A 62 6.05 -10.78 9.49
C ALA A 62 6.69 -11.46 10.71
N GLU A 63 7.15 -10.68 11.69
CA GLU A 63 7.79 -11.19 12.92
C GLU A 63 6.83 -12.08 13.72
N ALA A 64 5.60 -11.62 13.96
CA ALA A 64 4.61 -12.41 14.69
C ALA A 64 4.20 -13.69 13.93
N SER A 65 4.10 -13.64 12.60
CA SER A 65 3.77 -14.81 11.79
C SER A 65 4.90 -15.85 11.78
N ASP A 66 6.16 -15.41 11.73
CA ASP A 66 7.33 -16.29 11.84
C ASP A 66 7.40 -16.97 13.22
N GLU A 67 7.15 -16.21 14.29
CA GLU A 67 7.08 -16.76 15.65
C GLU A 67 5.94 -17.78 15.80
N ALA A 68 4.77 -17.49 15.23
CA ALA A 68 3.63 -18.40 15.21
C ALA A 68 3.93 -19.68 14.41
N ALA A 69 4.64 -19.58 13.28
CA ALA A 69 5.04 -20.72 12.45
C ALA A 69 6.06 -21.64 13.16
N ALA A 70 6.90 -21.07 14.02
CA ALA A 70 7.80 -21.84 14.87
C ALA A 70 7.07 -22.57 16.01
N GLY A 71 5.86 -22.10 16.37
CA GLY A 71 4.94 -22.79 17.25
C GLY A 71 4.20 -23.92 16.53
N ASP A 72 3.99 -25.05 17.20
CA ASP A 72 3.30 -26.23 16.67
C ASP A 72 1.78 -25.96 16.58
N THR A 73 1.39 -25.02 15.70
CA THR A 73 0.01 -24.59 15.47
C THR A 73 -0.60 -25.31 14.26
N GLU A 74 -1.93 -25.47 14.28
CA GLU A 74 -2.69 -26.24 13.26
C GLU A 74 -2.86 -25.44 11.94
N SER A 75 -2.63 -24.13 11.99
CA SER A 75 -2.53 -23.20 10.87
C SER A 75 -1.06 -23.07 10.47
N ASP A 76 -0.75 -22.96 9.18
CA ASP A 76 0.62 -22.70 8.70
C ASP A 76 0.78 -21.21 8.36
N PRO A 77 1.13 -20.32 9.33
CA PRO A 77 1.27 -18.89 9.09
C PRO A 77 2.54 -18.53 8.29
N SER A 78 3.34 -19.51 7.85
CA SER A 78 4.57 -19.24 7.07
C SER A 78 4.28 -18.51 5.75
N GLN A 79 3.12 -18.75 5.16
CA GLN A 79 2.70 -18.00 3.96
C GLN A 79 2.44 -16.52 4.28
N LEU A 80 1.82 -16.23 5.41
CA LEU A 80 1.56 -14.85 5.85
C LEU A 80 2.86 -14.12 6.19
N ALA A 81 3.81 -14.80 6.84
CA ALA A 81 5.12 -14.26 7.14
C ALA A 81 5.89 -13.86 5.85
N SER A 82 5.89 -14.74 4.85
CA SER A 82 6.51 -14.47 3.55
C SER A 82 5.84 -13.28 2.86
N VAL A 83 4.50 -13.23 2.82
CA VAL A 83 3.76 -12.14 2.17
C VAL A 83 3.99 -10.80 2.87
N ALA A 84 4.00 -10.78 4.20
CA ALA A 84 4.27 -9.57 4.97
C ALA A 84 5.72 -9.07 4.76
N SER A 85 6.68 -10.00 4.68
CA SER A 85 8.08 -9.67 4.35
C SER A 85 8.22 -9.10 2.94
N ASP A 86 7.55 -9.70 1.95
CA ASP A 86 7.55 -9.20 0.57
C ASP A 86 6.94 -7.80 0.49
N HIS A 87 5.87 -7.52 1.24
CA HIS A 87 5.28 -6.18 1.33
C HIS A 87 6.22 -5.16 1.96
N LEU A 88 6.92 -5.54 3.05
CA LEU A 88 7.94 -4.71 3.69
C LEU A 88 9.06 -4.34 2.70
N ASP A 89 9.58 -5.32 1.96
CA ASP A 89 10.61 -5.09 0.95
C ASP A 89 10.09 -4.20 -0.20
N ALA A 90 8.85 -4.41 -0.64
CA ALA A 90 8.23 -3.64 -1.72
C ALA A 90 8.09 -2.15 -1.38
N VAL A 91 7.79 -1.81 -0.12
CA VAL A 91 7.72 -0.40 0.33
C VAL A 91 9.09 0.18 0.71
N GLY A 92 10.18 -0.57 0.54
CA GLY A 92 11.55 -0.11 0.76
C GLY A 92 12.11 -0.38 2.17
N GLY A 93 11.45 -1.22 2.96
CA GLY A 93 11.87 -1.60 4.30
C GLY A 93 11.63 -0.52 5.37
N LEU A 94 12.12 -0.78 6.58
CA LEU A 94 12.04 0.19 7.67
C LEU A 94 13.00 1.37 7.41
N TRP A 95 12.49 2.57 7.64
CA TRP A 95 13.28 3.79 7.59
C TRP A 95 14.34 3.78 8.69
N VAL A 96 15.56 4.16 8.32
CA VAL A 96 16.68 4.28 9.26
C VAL A 96 17.18 5.73 9.23
N PRO A 97 17.18 6.45 10.37
CA PRO A 97 17.58 7.86 10.41
C PRO A 97 19.02 8.11 9.96
N TRP A 98 19.92 7.20 10.30
CA TRP A 98 21.32 7.25 9.91
C TRP A 98 21.75 5.92 9.28
N PRO A 99 21.52 5.73 7.97
CA PRO A 99 21.79 4.45 7.29
C PRO A 99 23.30 4.14 7.22
N ASP A 100 24.15 5.17 7.12
CA ASP A 100 25.61 5.03 7.11
C ASP A 100 26.23 4.96 8.53
N GLY A 101 25.40 4.96 9.57
CA GLY A 101 25.79 4.92 10.97
C GLY A 101 25.46 6.20 11.74
N ALA A 102 24.95 6.03 12.96
CA ALA A 102 24.59 7.13 13.82
C ALA A 102 25.82 7.98 14.21
N PRO A 103 25.67 9.31 14.30
CA PRO A 103 26.75 10.21 14.73
C PRO A 103 27.15 9.95 16.19
N ASP A 104 28.40 10.31 16.55
CA ASP A 104 28.96 10.11 17.89
C ASP A 104 28.01 10.57 19.02
N GLY A 105 27.56 9.61 19.83
CA GLY A 105 26.67 9.83 20.97
C GLY A 105 25.18 9.57 20.67
N ALA A 106 24.84 9.14 19.46
CA ALA A 106 23.50 8.70 19.06
C ALA A 106 23.50 7.23 18.59
N GLU A 107 22.32 6.60 18.62
CA GLU A 107 22.05 5.28 18.06
C GLU A 107 20.79 5.37 17.20
N ASN A 108 20.69 4.54 16.16
CA ASN A 108 19.41 4.38 15.44
C ASN A 108 18.38 3.77 16.40
N PRO A 109 17.09 4.15 16.30
CA PRO A 109 16.04 3.52 17.08
C PRO A 109 15.98 2.02 16.76
N PRO A 110 15.63 1.18 17.74
CA PRO A 110 15.35 -0.23 17.47
C PRO A 110 14.14 -0.35 16.53
N PRO A 111 13.98 -1.50 15.86
CA PRO A 111 12.75 -1.83 15.16
C PRO A 111 11.52 -1.71 16.09
N PRO A 112 10.32 -1.48 15.52
CA PRO A 112 9.10 -1.52 16.31
C PRO A 112 8.93 -2.90 16.97
N ALA A 113 8.30 -2.92 18.14
CA ALA A 113 8.00 -4.16 18.86
C ALA A 113 6.49 -4.32 18.94
N ALA A 114 6.00 -5.54 18.71
CA ALA A 114 4.58 -5.84 18.77
C ALA A 114 4.04 -5.65 20.19
N THR A 115 2.80 -5.16 20.28
CA THR A 115 2.08 -5.06 21.56
C THR A 115 1.11 -6.22 21.78
N THR A 116 0.92 -7.04 20.75
CA THR A 116 0.04 -8.21 20.69
C THR A 116 0.64 -9.23 19.73
N ASP A 117 0.41 -10.51 20.00
CA ASP A 117 0.78 -11.62 19.11
C ASP A 117 -0.45 -12.11 18.30
N ASP A 118 -1.57 -11.41 18.40
CA ASP A 118 -2.80 -11.72 17.65
C ASP A 118 -2.66 -11.30 16.18
N LEU A 119 -2.48 -12.28 15.30
CA LEU A 119 -2.31 -12.05 13.87
C LEU A 119 -3.50 -11.36 13.22
N THR A 120 -4.72 -11.53 13.74
CA THR A 120 -5.90 -10.84 13.20
C THR A 120 -5.79 -9.34 13.45
N VAL A 121 -5.43 -8.95 14.68
CA VAL A 121 -5.25 -7.54 15.05
C VAL A 121 -4.10 -6.91 14.26
N LEU A 122 -2.97 -7.62 14.12
CA LEU A 122 -1.82 -7.12 13.34
C LEU A 122 -2.16 -6.96 11.86
N LEU A 123 -3.03 -7.82 11.32
CA LEU A 123 -3.48 -7.72 9.94
C LEU A 123 -4.46 -6.56 9.74
N GLU A 124 -5.36 -6.31 10.68
CA GLU A 124 -6.24 -5.12 10.70
C GLU A 124 -5.42 -3.81 10.79
N ASP A 125 -4.37 -3.80 11.61
CA ASP A 125 -3.43 -2.68 11.72
C ASP A 125 -2.70 -2.46 10.38
N ALA A 126 -2.23 -3.54 9.74
CA ALA A 126 -1.59 -3.46 8.42
C ALA A 126 -2.55 -2.94 7.34
N ILE A 127 -3.81 -3.38 7.33
CA ILE A 127 -4.85 -2.87 6.41
C ILE A 127 -5.06 -1.38 6.64
N THR A 128 -5.18 -0.95 7.90
CA THR A 128 -5.40 0.46 8.26
C THR A 128 -4.23 1.35 7.83
N ALA A 129 -3.00 0.94 8.14
CA ALA A 129 -1.80 1.68 7.76
C ALA A 129 -1.61 1.73 6.23
N THR A 130 -1.88 0.63 5.53
CA THR A 130 -1.83 0.58 4.06
C THR A 130 -2.89 1.49 3.43
N GLN A 131 -4.10 1.53 4.00
CA GLN A 131 -5.16 2.42 3.52
C GLN A 131 -4.77 3.89 3.72
N ALA A 132 -4.19 4.24 4.88
CA ALA A 132 -3.68 5.60 5.12
C ALA A 132 -2.59 6.00 4.10
N ALA A 133 -1.65 5.10 3.82
CA ALA A 133 -0.62 5.31 2.80
C ALA A 133 -1.21 5.45 1.39
N LEU A 134 -2.23 4.67 1.05
CA LEU A 134 -2.95 4.75 -0.22
C LEU A 134 -3.71 6.08 -0.41
N GLU A 135 -4.20 6.67 0.67
CA GLU A 135 -5.06 7.87 0.64
C GLU A 135 -4.28 9.18 0.86
N SER A 136 -3.12 9.12 1.52
CA SER A 136 -2.37 10.31 1.95
C SER A 136 -0.86 10.25 1.68
N GLY A 137 -0.33 9.13 1.18
CA GLY A 137 1.07 8.98 0.78
C GLY A 137 1.39 9.57 -0.60
N ASP A 138 2.57 9.23 -1.13
CA ASP A 138 2.98 9.63 -2.48
C ASP A 138 2.04 9.00 -3.52
N PRO A 139 1.37 9.80 -4.38
CA PRO A 139 0.47 9.29 -5.41
C PRO A 139 1.13 8.26 -6.35
N SER A 140 2.43 8.35 -6.59
CA SER A 140 3.16 7.41 -7.45
C SER A 140 3.26 5.99 -6.88
N ASP A 141 3.09 5.83 -5.56
CA ASP A 141 3.05 4.54 -4.88
C ASP A 141 1.63 3.99 -4.69
N SER A 142 0.59 4.74 -5.06
CA SER A 142 -0.82 4.31 -4.89
C SER A 142 -1.13 2.95 -5.53
N PRO A 143 -0.67 2.64 -6.77
CA PRO A 143 -0.85 1.31 -7.35
C PRO A 143 -0.21 0.20 -6.51
N LEU A 144 0.94 0.47 -5.89
CA LEU A 144 1.58 -0.49 -4.99
C LEU A 144 0.70 -0.71 -3.74
N TYR A 145 0.34 0.35 -3.03
CA TYR A 145 -0.46 0.24 -1.80
C TYR A 145 -1.84 -0.37 -2.04
N ALA A 146 -2.53 -0.04 -3.14
CA ALA A 146 -3.81 -0.67 -3.46
C ALA A 146 -3.67 -2.18 -3.72
N SER A 147 -2.58 -2.60 -4.36
CA SER A 147 -2.31 -4.03 -4.58
C SER A 147 -2.02 -4.78 -3.27
N ILE A 148 -1.28 -4.15 -2.35
CA ILE A 148 -1.01 -4.68 -1.01
C ILE A 148 -2.29 -4.75 -0.19
N LEU A 149 -3.12 -3.69 -0.21
CA LEU A 149 -4.37 -3.61 0.52
C LEU A 149 -5.34 -4.75 0.15
N ILE A 150 -5.47 -5.03 -1.16
CA ILE A 150 -6.26 -6.16 -1.68
C ILE A 150 -5.75 -7.51 -1.14
N ARG A 151 -4.42 -7.70 -1.06
CA ARG A 151 -3.81 -8.94 -0.56
C ARG A 151 -4.03 -9.11 0.93
N LEU A 152 -3.84 -8.04 1.71
CA LEU A 152 -4.07 -8.06 3.16
C LEU A 152 -5.54 -8.38 3.45
N GLN A 153 -6.48 -7.81 2.70
CA GLN A 153 -7.90 -8.14 2.87
C GLN A 153 -8.21 -9.61 2.56
N VAL A 154 -7.60 -10.19 1.53
CA VAL A 154 -7.79 -11.63 1.25
C VAL A 154 -7.21 -12.51 2.34
N ALA A 155 -6.00 -12.20 2.83
CA ALA A 155 -5.44 -12.92 3.97
C ALA A 155 -6.33 -12.81 5.22
N HIS A 156 -6.98 -11.65 5.41
CA HIS A 156 -7.87 -11.39 6.53
C HIS A 156 -9.16 -12.19 6.41
N ASP A 157 -9.78 -12.22 5.23
CA ASP A 157 -10.95 -13.06 4.94
C ASP A 157 -10.63 -14.55 5.19
N ASP A 158 -9.44 -15.02 4.78
CA ASP A 158 -9.02 -16.41 4.96
C ASP A 158 -8.85 -16.80 6.44
N ILE A 159 -8.27 -15.92 7.27
CA ILE A 159 -8.11 -16.14 8.72
C ILE A 159 -9.46 -16.07 9.44
N ALA A 160 -10.33 -15.13 9.08
CA ALA A 160 -11.64 -14.94 9.69
C ALA A 160 -12.61 -16.11 9.47
N THR A 161 -12.34 -16.97 8.47
CA THR A 161 -13.15 -18.15 8.18
C THR A 161 -12.86 -19.33 9.16
N ALA A 162 -11.94 -19.17 10.11
CA ALA A 162 -11.68 -20.11 11.21
C ALA A 162 -12.75 -20.02 12.34
N PRO A 163 -12.98 -21.06 13.16
CA PRO A 163 -14.33 -21.46 13.59
C PRO A 163 -15.08 -20.52 14.57
N GLU A 164 -16.34 -20.27 14.18
CA GLU A 164 -17.58 -19.91 14.91
C GLU A 164 -17.54 -18.93 16.10
N GLY A 165 -17.98 -17.69 15.86
CA GLY A 165 -18.68 -16.90 16.88
C GLY A 165 -18.91 -15.43 16.57
N GLU A 166 -17.99 -14.81 15.84
CA GLU A 166 -18.01 -13.38 15.56
C GLU A 166 -17.71 -13.17 14.07
N GLU A 167 -18.53 -12.38 13.37
CA GLU A 167 -18.14 -11.93 12.04
C GLU A 167 -16.87 -11.10 12.18
N PRO A 168 -15.89 -11.23 11.27
CA PRO A 168 -14.70 -10.39 11.28
C PRO A 168 -15.11 -8.92 11.35
N THR A 169 -14.76 -8.24 12.44
CA THR A 169 -15.08 -6.82 12.64
C THR A 169 -14.06 -5.87 12.01
N GLY A 170 -13.16 -6.39 11.17
CA GLY A 170 -12.07 -5.67 10.53
C GLY A 170 -12.08 -5.74 9.00
N GLY A 171 -11.20 -4.96 8.39
CA GLY A 171 -11.01 -4.91 6.94
C GLY A 171 -10.93 -3.50 6.38
N ILE A 172 -10.88 -3.39 5.05
CA ILE A 172 -10.86 -2.10 4.36
C ILE A 172 -12.15 -1.33 4.72
N SER A 173 -11.99 -0.10 5.20
CA SER A 173 -13.12 0.70 5.71
C SER A 173 -13.89 1.45 4.62
N ALA A 174 -13.37 1.48 3.40
CA ALA A 174 -13.98 2.17 2.27
C ALA A 174 -15.18 1.42 1.70
N GLU A 175 -16.22 2.16 1.30
CA GLU A 175 -17.33 1.60 0.54
C GLU A 175 -16.94 1.40 -0.94
N PRO A 176 -17.53 0.42 -1.64
CA PRO A 176 -17.37 0.28 -3.09
C PRO A 176 -17.81 1.55 -3.84
N LEU A 177 -17.24 1.77 -5.01
CA LEU A 177 -17.62 2.87 -5.89
C LEU A 177 -19.09 2.74 -6.32
N THR A 178 -19.79 3.86 -6.27
CA THR A 178 -21.09 3.99 -6.94
C THR A 178 -20.92 4.07 -8.45
N SER A 179 -21.96 3.73 -9.21
CA SER A 179 -21.97 3.84 -10.68
C SER A 179 -21.67 5.25 -11.19
N ALA A 180 -22.15 6.28 -10.48
CA ALA A 180 -21.85 7.68 -10.79
C ALA A 180 -20.36 8.02 -10.60
N GLN A 181 -19.70 7.48 -9.57
CA GLN A 181 -18.26 7.68 -9.38
C GLN A 181 -17.43 6.92 -10.42
N VAL A 182 -17.87 5.71 -10.83
CA VAL A 182 -17.26 5.01 -11.97
C VAL A 182 -17.37 5.86 -13.24
N ALA A 183 -18.53 6.46 -13.49
CA ALA A 183 -18.74 7.33 -14.65
C ALA A 183 -17.86 8.59 -14.63
N GLU A 184 -17.58 9.17 -13.46
CA GLU A 184 -16.67 10.32 -13.32
C GLU A 184 -15.21 9.96 -13.67
N LEU A 185 -14.79 8.74 -13.36
CA LEU A 185 -13.43 8.26 -13.62
C LEU A 185 -13.24 7.66 -15.02
N ALA A 186 -14.33 7.22 -15.64
CA ALA A 186 -14.30 6.44 -16.87
C ALA A 186 -13.75 7.22 -18.06
N SER A 187 -13.01 6.50 -18.90
CA SER A 187 -12.62 6.91 -20.24
C SER A 187 -13.46 6.22 -21.32
N GLU A 188 -13.30 6.62 -22.58
CA GLU A 188 -13.83 5.89 -23.73
C GLU A 188 -13.40 4.40 -23.73
N THR A 189 -12.17 4.12 -23.31
CA THR A 189 -11.68 2.73 -23.20
C THR A 189 -12.43 1.98 -22.10
N SER A 190 -12.68 2.64 -20.97
CA SER A 190 -13.42 2.08 -19.84
C SER A 190 -14.83 1.67 -20.25
N LEU A 191 -15.53 2.49 -21.02
CA LEU A 191 -16.86 2.14 -21.56
C LEU A 191 -16.81 0.86 -22.40
N VAL A 192 -15.82 0.72 -23.27
CA VAL A 192 -15.67 -0.45 -24.15
C VAL A 192 -15.31 -1.70 -23.35
N GLU A 193 -14.37 -1.62 -22.41
CA GLU A 193 -13.92 -2.79 -21.64
C GLU A 193 -14.96 -3.25 -20.60
N LEU A 194 -15.65 -2.33 -19.93
CA LEU A 194 -16.75 -2.67 -19.02
C LEU A 194 -17.94 -3.30 -19.77
N ASP A 195 -18.29 -2.78 -20.94
CA ASP A 195 -19.34 -3.39 -21.75
C ASP A 195 -18.92 -4.74 -22.33
N ARG A 196 -17.65 -4.91 -22.74
CA ARG A 196 -17.10 -6.21 -23.14
C ARG A 196 -17.21 -7.23 -22.01
N ALA A 197 -16.81 -6.86 -20.80
CA ALA A 197 -16.94 -7.74 -19.63
C ALA A 197 -18.40 -8.12 -19.37
N ARG A 198 -19.33 -7.15 -19.46
CA ARG A 198 -20.78 -7.41 -19.35
C ARG A 198 -21.24 -8.44 -20.37
N GLN A 199 -20.88 -8.26 -21.64
CA GLN A 199 -21.26 -9.18 -22.72
C GLN A 199 -20.64 -10.58 -22.55
N TRP A 200 -19.40 -10.68 -22.07
CA TRP A 200 -18.76 -11.96 -21.76
C TRP A 200 -19.46 -12.68 -20.61
N LEU A 201 -19.85 -11.97 -19.55
CA LEU A 201 -20.65 -12.54 -18.46
C LEU A 201 -22.03 -12.99 -18.95
N GLU A 202 -22.71 -12.21 -19.79
CA GLU A 202 -23.98 -12.60 -20.40
C GLU A 202 -23.87 -13.88 -21.23
N ALA A 203 -22.75 -14.05 -21.95
CA ALA A 203 -22.47 -15.26 -22.72
C ALA A 203 -22.15 -16.46 -21.82
N ALA A 204 -21.39 -16.27 -20.74
CA ALA A 204 -21.01 -17.32 -19.80
C ALA A 204 -22.20 -17.81 -18.94
N THR A 205 -23.05 -16.89 -18.49
CA THR A 205 -24.07 -17.11 -17.46
C THR A 205 -24.97 -18.34 -17.68
N PRO A 206 -25.50 -18.62 -18.90
CA PRO A 206 -26.35 -19.79 -19.14
C PRO A 206 -25.67 -21.14 -18.90
N HIS A 207 -24.34 -21.16 -18.84
CA HIS A 207 -23.51 -22.35 -18.72
C HIS A 207 -22.88 -22.49 -17.32
N LEU A 208 -23.00 -21.47 -16.45
CA LEU A 208 -22.46 -21.51 -15.09
C LEU A 208 -23.30 -22.41 -14.17
N GLU A 209 -22.64 -23.08 -13.23
CA GLU A 209 -23.32 -23.88 -12.20
C GLU A 209 -24.05 -23.01 -11.15
N ALA A 210 -23.52 -21.80 -10.88
CA ALA A 210 -24.06 -20.84 -9.92
C ALA A 210 -24.13 -19.43 -10.54
N PRO A 211 -25.15 -19.14 -11.36
CA PRO A 211 -25.21 -17.91 -12.16
C PRO A 211 -25.55 -16.64 -11.37
N ASP A 212 -26.03 -16.74 -10.13
CA ASP A 212 -26.55 -15.59 -9.37
C ASP A 212 -25.52 -14.47 -9.19
N ARG A 213 -24.25 -14.83 -8.97
CA ARG A 213 -23.15 -13.85 -8.86
C ARG A 213 -22.93 -13.13 -10.19
N ALA A 214 -22.85 -13.87 -11.28
CA ALA A 214 -22.66 -13.29 -12.61
C ALA A 214 -23.83 -12.38 -13.00
N LEU A 215 -25.07 -12.75 -12.67
CA LEU A 215 -26.26 -11.92 -12.90
C LEU A 215 -26.22 -10.61 -12.13
N ALA A 216 -25.78 -10.63 -10.86
CA ALA A 216 -25.59 -9.41 -10.08
C ALA A 216 -24.52 -8.51 -10.73
N ARG A 217 -23.37 -9.07 -11.15
CA ARG A 217 -22.31 -8.31 -11.82
C ARG A 217 -22.69 -7.77 -13.18
N ILE A 218 -23.53 -8.48 -13.94
CA ILE A 218 -24.11 -7.95 -15.18
C ILE A 218 -24.95 -6.71 -14.90
N ALA A 219 -25.75 -6.72 -13.82
CA ALA A 219 -26.54 -5.55 -13.43
C ALA A 219 -25.64 -4.37 -13.04
N ASP A 220 -24.61 -4.61 -12.22
CA ASP A 220 -23.64 -3.57 -11.82
C ASP A 220 -22.95 -2.94 -13.05
N LEU A 221 -22.46 -3.77 -13.99
CA LEU A 221 -21.81 -3.29 -15.21
C LEU A 221 -22.78 -2.57 -16.17
N ASN A 222 -24.04 -2.98 -16.19
CA ASN A 222 -25.07 -2.27 -16.94
C ASN A 222 -25.32 -0.88 -16.35
N ASP A 223 -25.34 -0.75 -15.02
CA ASP A 223 -25.49 0.53 -14.34
C ASP A 223 -24.26 1.42 -14.57
N TYR A 224 -23.04 0.86 -14.52
CA TYR A 224 -21.81 1.59 -14.85
C TYR A 224 -21.83 2.14 -16.26
N THR A 225 -22.11 1.29 -17.26
CA THR A 225 -22.12 1.71 -18.67
C THR A 225 -23.26 2.68 -18.98
N SER A 226 -24.40 2.57 -18.29
CA SER A 226 -25.51 3.52 -18.43
C SER A 226 -25.15 4.90 -17.88
N GLU A 227 -24.58 4.97 -16.66
CA GLU A 227 -24.16 6.24 -16.06
C GLU A 227 -23.03 6.92 -16.85
N ILE A 228 -22.09 6.15 -17.43
CA ILE A 228 -21.04 6.68 -18.32
C ILE A 228 -21.66 7.39 -19.54
N LEU A 229 -22.69 6.80 -20.14
CA LEU A 229 -23.38 7.38 -21.29
C LEU A 229 -24.25 8.58 -20.89
N ASP A 230 -24.94 8.50 -19.75
CA ASP A 230 -25.76 9.59 -19.22
C ASP A 230 -24.90 10.80 -18.82
N ALA A 231 -23.64 10.58 -18.44
CA ALA A 231 -22.63 11.63 -18.25
C ALA A 231 -22.21 12.33 -19.58
N GLY A 232 -22.67 11.84 -20.72
CA GLY A 232 -22.49 12.46 -22.04
C GLY A 232 -21.35 11.89 -22.87
N MET A 233 -20.81 10.72 -22.51
CA MET A 233 -19.82 10.01 -23.34
C MET A 233 -20.47 9.51 -24.63
N ASP A 234 -19.76 9.62 -25.76
CA ASP A 234 -20.23 9.07 -27.03
C ASP A 234 -20.36 7.54 -26.95
N ASP A 235 -21.47 6.99 -27.45
CA ASP A 235 -21.68 5.54 -27.48
C ASP A 235 -20.82 4.89 -28.58
N ILE A 236 -19.61 4.48 -28.21
CA ILE A 236 -18.64 3.81 -29.07
C ILE A 236 -18.59 2.29 -28.84
N ARG A 237 -19.55 1.75 -28.08
CA ARG A 237 -19.56 0.31 -27.75
C ARG A 237 -19.76 -0.54 -28.99
N GLU A 238 -19.16 -1.72 -28.95
CA GLU A 238 -19.38 -2.73 -29.99
C GLU A 238 -20.73 -3.42 -29.77
N PRO A 239 -21.57 -3.59 -30.80
CA PRO A 239 -22.84 -4.30 -30.66
C PRO A 239 -22.67 -5.74 -30.15
N PHE A 240 -21.53 -6.35 -30.47
CA PHE A 240 -21.13 -7.68 -30.03
C PHE A 240 -19.63 -7.69 -29.78
N ALA A 241 -19.24 -7.84 -28.52
CA ALA A 241 -17.86 -8.05 -28.14
C ALA A 241 -17.39 -9.42 -28.67
N PRO A 242 -16.16 -9.51 -29.22
CA PRO A 242 -15.63 -10.77 -29.68
C PRO A 242 -15.48 -11.74 -28.51
N LEU A 243 -16.04 -12.94 -28.66
CA LEU A 243 -15.85 -14.03 -27.72
C LEU A 243 -14.59 -14.82 -28.09
N PRO A 244 -13.85 -15.35 -27.10
CA PRO A 244 -12.69 -16.19 -27.39
C PRO A 244 -13.06 -17.46 -28.16
N ASP A 245 -12.21 -17.87 -29.11
CA ASP A 245 -12.45 -19.05 -29.97
C ASP A 245 -12.70 -20.33 -29.14
N TRP A 246 -11.97 -20.51 -28.04
CA TRP A 246 -12.12 -21.67 -27.16
C TRP A 246 -13.50 -21.76 -26.50
N PHE A 247 -14.18 -20.63 -26.27
CA PHE A 247 -15.54 -20.62 -25.73
C PHE A 247 -16.56 -20.93 -26.82
N LEU A 248 -16.35 -20.40 -28.02
CA LEU A 248 -17.21 -20.63 -29.18
C LEU A 248 -17.17 -22.09 -29.65
N GLU A 249 -16.01 -22.75 -29.53
CA GLU A 249 -15.81 -24.14 -29.89
C GLU A 249 -16.47 -25.11 -28.90
N ASP A 250 -16.42 -24.82 -27.60
CA ASP A 250 -17.01 -25.65 -26.54
C ASP A 250 -17.57 -24.79 -25.38
N PRO A 251 -18.85 -24.36 -25.45
CA PRO A 251 -19.49 -23.60 -24.38
C PRO A 251 -19.98 -24.53 -23.26
N SER A 252 -19.04 -25.05 -22.48
CA SER A 252 -19.26 -25.92 -21.32
C SER A 252 -19.21 -25.12 -20.00
N ALA A 253 -19.58 -25.74 -18.88
CA ALA A 253 -19.48 -25.10 -17.58
C ALA A 253 -18.04 -24.69 -17.22
N GLN A 254 -17.05 -25.44 -17.69
CA GLN A 254 -15.63 -25.15 -17.46
C GLN A 254 -15.18 -23.92 -18.23
N THR A 255 -15.47 -23.85 -19.53
CA THR A 255 -15.11 -22.69 -20.35
C THR A 255 -15.93 -21.45 -19.94
N ALA A 256 -17.17 -21.62 -19.50
CA ALA A 256 -17.97 -20.53 -18.93
C ALA A 256 -17.34 -19.95 -17.65
N ALA A 257 -16.88 -20.81 -16.72
CA ALA A 257 -16.18 -20.35 -15.52
C ALA A 257 -14.86 -19.64 -15.85
N GLN A 258 -14.15 -20.10 -16.89
CA GLN A 258 -12.97 -19.40 -17.40
C GLN A 258 -13.33 -18.02 -17.98
N LEU A 259 -14.40 -17.94 -18.77
CA LEU A 259 -14.85 -16.68 -19.38
C LEU A 259 -15.33 -15.68 -18.32
N GLU A 260 -16.02 -16.16 -17.28
CA GLU A 260 -16.39 -15.36 -16.12
C GLU A 260 -15.14 -14.79 -15.43
N ALA A 261 -14.12 -15.62 -15.16
CA ALA A 261 -12.88 -15.18 -14.54
C ALA A 261 -12.14 -14.15 -15.41
N ASP A 262 -12.12 -14.33 -16.74
CA ASP A 262 -11.49 -13.37 -17.66
C ASP A 262 -12.26 -12.04 -17.73
N ALA A 263 -13.59 -12.07 -17.69
CA ALA A 263 -14.42 -10.86 -17.61
C ALA A 263 -14.16 -10.10 -16.30
N TYR A 264 -14.06 -10.80 -15.18
CA TYR A 264 -13.75 -10.19 -13.89
C TYR A 264 -12.32 -9.64 -13.82
N ARG A 265 -11.31 -10.33 -14.37
CA ARG A 265 -9.95 -9.79 -14.53
C ARG A 265 -9.96 -8.51 -15.35
N LEU A 266 -10.76 -8.46 -16.41
CA LEU A 266 -10.88 -7.28 -17.25
C LEU A 266 -11.42 -6.08 -16.46
N VAL A 267 -12.50 -6.27 -15.70
CA VAL A 267 -13.08 -5.21 -14.86
C VAL A 267 -12.11 -4.77 -13.76
N ALA A 268 -11.51 -5.71 -13.05
CA ALA A 268 -10.56 -5.38 -11.98
C ALA A 268 -9.35 -4.59 -12.51
N ARG A 269 -8.82 -4.96 -13.69
CA ARG A 269 -7.74 -4.21 -14.35
C ARG A 269 -8.17 -2.81 -14.75
N GLU A 270 -9.38 -2.67 -15.31
CA GLU A 270 -9.91 -1.36 -15.72
C GLU A 270 -10.10 -0.45 -14.51
N LEU A 271 -10.75 -0.93 -13.46
CA LEU A 271 -10.91 -0.18 -12.21
C LEU A 271 -9.57 0.24 -11.62
N PHE A 272 -8.59 -0.67 -11.60
CA PHE A 272 -7.27 -0.37 -11.08
C PHE A 272 -6.51 0.68 -11.90
N SER A 273 -6.81 0.80 -13.20
CA SER A 273 -6.22 1.83 -14.06
C SER A 273 -6.58 3.25 -13.66
N TYR A 274 -7.63 3.43 -12.83
CA TYR A 274 -8.01 4.72 -12.28
C TYR A 274 -7.08 5.20 -11.17
N ILE A 275 -6.19 4.34 -10.64
CA ILE A 275 -5.25 4.67 -9.58
C ILE A 275 -3.92 5.17 -10.18
N PRO A 276 -3.36 6.31 -9.71
CA PRO A 276 -3.90 7.20 -8.69
C PRO A 276 -4.98 8.13 -9.24
N THR A 277 -6.03 8.35 -8.45
CA THR A 277 -7.05 9.37 -8.73
C THR A 277 -6.58 10.76 -8.30
N ALA A 278 -7.23 11.80 -8.82
CA ALA A 278 -7.01 13.17 -8.34
C ALA A 278 -7.45 13.37 -6.88
N THR A 279 -8.44 12.60 -6.45
CA THR A 279 -8.96 12.59 -5.08
C THR A 279 -8.52 11.29 -4.42
N MET A 280 -7.32 11.28 -3.85
CA MET A 280 -6.67 10.07 -3.30
C MET A 280 -7.54 9.20 -2.37
N SER A 281 -8.50 9.78 -1.65
CA SER A 281 -9.47 9.02 -0.84
C SER A 281 -10.39 8.09 -1.65
N MET A 282 -10.46 8.24 -2.97
CA MET A 282 -11.18 7.32 -3.87
C MET A 282 -10.34 6.07 -4.21
N ASN A 283 -9.02 6.10 -4.00
CA ASN A 283 -8.16 4.96 -4.31
C ASN A 283 -8.52 3.72 -3.46
N SER A 284 -8.89 3.90 -2.19
CA SER A 284 -9.37 2.82 -1.33
C SER A 284 -10.72 2.26 -1.79
N GLN A 285 -11.64 3.12 -2.24
CA GLN A 285 -12.91 2.68 -2.85
C GLN A 285 -12.67 1.89 -4.13
N ILE A 286 -11.73 2.31 -4.98
CA ILE A 286 -11.33 1.55 -6.18
C ILE A 286 -10.77 0.18 -5.80
N ALA A 287 -9.91 0.10 -4.78
CA ALA A 287 -9.33 -1.16 -4.32
C ALA A 287 -10.42 -2.14 -3.84
N VAL A 288 -11.38 -1.66 -3.03
CA VAL A 288 -12.54 -2.47 -2.56
C VAL A 288 -13.42 -2.90 -3.72
N THR A 289 -13.73 -1.98 -4.64
CA THR A 289 -14.53 -2.31 -5.84
C THR A 289 -13.81 -3.36 -6.70
N SER A 290 -12.49 -3.28 -6.83
CA SER A 290 -11.70 -4.26 -7.58
C SER A 290 -11.71 -5.63 -6.91
N LEU A 291 -11.61 -5.69 -5.58
CA LEU A 291 -11.68 -6.91 -4.77
C LEU A 291 -13.00 -7.68 -4.95
N GLU A 292 -14.09 -6.94 -5.14
CA GLU A 292 -15.44 -7.47 -5.36
C GLU A 292 -15.58 -8.27 -6.66
N PHE A 293 -14.74 -7.97 -7.66
CA PHE A 293 -14.68 -8.71 -8.92
C PHE A 293 -13.70 -9.90 -8.85
N LEU A 294 -12.87 -10.05 -7.83
CA LEU A 294 -11.97 -11.21 -7.74
C LEU A 294 -12.75 -12.51 -7.44
N THR A 295 -12.57 -13.55 -8.27
CA THR A 295 -13.08 -14.90 -7.97
C THR A 295 -12.28 -15.56 -6.84
N PRO A 296 -12.81 -16.61 -6.18
CA PRO A 296 -12.03 -17.38 -5.22
C PRO A 296 -10.74 -17.96 -5.82
N SER A 297 -10.75 -18.40 -7.09
CA SER A 297 -9.55 -18.87 -7.78
C SER A 297 -8.52 -17.75 -7.97
N MET A 298 -8.98 -16.56 -8.37
CA MET A 298 -8.10 -15.39 -8.51
C MET A 298 -7.51 -14.98 -7.16
N ARG A 299 -8.30 -15.00 -6.08
CA ARG A 299 -7.83 -14.72 -4.71
C ARG A 299 -6.74 -15.71 -4.27
N ALA A 300 -6.94 -17.01 -4.55
CA ALA A 300 -5.94 -18.04 -4.25
C ALA A 300 -4.64 -17.88 -5.06
N GLU A 301 -4.73 -17.38 -6.30
CA GLU A 301 -3.57 -17.08 -7.16
C GLU A 301 -2.82 -15.80 -6.74
N MET A 302 -3.43 -14.91 -5.93
CA MET A 302 -2.78 -13.67 -5.49
C MET A 302 -1.63 -13.90 -4.51
N GLY A 303 -1.56 -15.07 -3.85
CA GLY A 303 -0.47 -15.40 -2.93
C GLY A 303 0.92 -15.25 -3.54
N SER A 304 1.04 -15.31 -4.88
CA SER A 304 2.22 -14.90 -5.65
C SER A 304 2.07 -13.49 -6.23
N PHE A 305 3.02 -12.60 -5.98
CA PHE A 305 3.09 -11.20 -6.46
C PHE A 305 3.31 -11.07 -7.99
N PRO A 306 2.86 -10.01 -8.71
CA PRO A 306 1.75 -9.05 -8.52
C PRO A 306 0.56 -9.31 -9.50
N LEU A 307 -0.67 -9.01 -9.08
CA LEU A 307 -1.87 -9.11 -9.95
C LEU A 307 -1.92 -8.00 -11.03
N LEU A 308 -1.03 -7.02 -10.93
CA LEU A 308 -1.10 -5.76 -11.67
C LEU A 308 0.32 -5.35 -12.04
N GLU A 309 0.95 -6.15 -12.91
CA GLU A 309 1.93 -5.57 -13.82
C GLU A 309 1.16 -4.48 -14.58
N VAL A 310 1.35 -3.22 -14.16
CA VAL A 310 0.98 -2.07 -14.96
C VAL A 310 1.78 -2.23 -16.24
N ALA A 311 1.13 -2.74 -17.30
CA ALA A 311 1.76 -2.86 -18.60
C ALA A 311 2.27 -1.46 -19.00
N PRO A 312 3.51 -1.35 -19.51
CA PRO A 312 4.14 -0.08 -19.83
C PRO A 312 3.41 0.72 -20.92
#